data_AF-A0A1F7BS55-F1
#
_entry.id   AF-A0A1F7BS55-F1
#
_cell.length_a   1.000
_cell.length_b   1.000
_cell.length_c   1.000
_cell.angle_alpha   90.00
_cell.angle_beta   90.00
_cell.angle_gamma   90.00
#
_symmetry.space_group_name_H-M   'P 1'
#
loop_
_entity.id
_entity.type
_entity.pdbx_description
1 polymer ?
#
loop_
_entity_poly.entity_id
_entity_poly.type
_entity_poly.pdbx_seq_one_letter_code
_entity_poly.pdbx_strand_id
1 'polypeptide(L)'
;MKNLSLQEQDMFWGETGPYSEAKMILNTRILDDGISRVTVEIDGNINPTTFKIVKKNKKVFAKDPVIIDLLESARYEGTDWGYHVSLGYEELRTDEDGEKVMDRARNKLQILKDAIIRMHEFVLDYLDED
;
A
#
# COMPACT_ATOMS: atom_id res chain seq x y z
N MET A 1 4.63 7.43 25.72
CA MET A 1 4.73 7.58 24.26
C MET A 1 6.19 7.68 23.84
N LYS A 2 6.71 6.73 23.07
CA LYS A 2 8.10 6.77 22.58
C LYS A 2 8.35 8.09 21.85
N ASN A 3 9.36 8.85 22.29
CA ASN A 3 9.68 10.15 21.72
C ASN A 3 10.19 10.00 20.29
N LEU A 4 9.32 10.28 19.31
CA LEU A 4 9.71 10.49 17.93
C LEU A 4 10.37 11.85 17.77
N SER A 5 11.38 11.93 16.90
CA SER A 5 11.89 13.21 16.44
C SER A 5 10.83 13.97 15.63
N LEU A 6 10.93 15.30 15.56
CA LEU A 6 10.04 16.11 14.71
C LEU A 6 10.04 15.63 13.25
N GLN A 7 11.20 15.21 12.75
CA GLN A 7 11.32 14.65 11.41
C GLN A 7 10.54 13.33 11.25
N GLU A 8 10.49 12.47 12.27
CA GLU A 8 9.71 11.23 12.22
C GLU A 8 8.20 11.49 12.32
N GLN A 9 7.79 12.53 13.05
CA GLN A 9 6.41 12.99 13.12
C GLN A 9 5.95 13.56 11.77
N ASP A 10 6.75 14.43 11.14
CA ASP A 10 6.46 14.97 9.80
C ASP A 10 6.33 13.85 8.75
N MET A 11 7.13 12.79 8.91
CA MET A 11 7.17 11.64 8.02
C MET A 11 6.04 10.63 8.24
N PHE A 12 5.07 10.92 9.13
CA PHE A 12 3.77 10.25 9.15
C PHE A 12 2.78 10.82 8.13
N TRP A 13 3.04 12.02 7.60
CA TRP A 13 2.17 12.77 6.68
C TRP A 13 0.79 13.18 7.22
N GLY A 14 0.27 12.56 8.28
CA GLY A 14 -0.97 12.95 8.92
C GLY A 14 -0.74 13.91 10.08
N GLU A 15 -1.68 14.84 10.30
CA GLU A 15 -1.58 15.85 11.37
C GLU A 15 -1.58 15.22 12.78
N THR A 16 -2.26 14.07 12.94
CA THR A 16 -2.42 13.41 14.26
C THR A 16 -2.06 11.93 14.25
N GLY A 17 -1.46 11.41 13.17
CA GLY A 17 -1.17 9.98 13.04
C GLY A 17 -0.67 9.57 11.67
N PRO A 18 -0.43 8.26 11.46
CA PRO A 18 0.06 7.76 10.18
C PRO A 18 -0.98 7.98 9.07
N TYR A 19 -0.54 8.53 7.95
CA TYR A 19 -1.33 8.71 6.75
C TYR A 19 -0.68 7.95 5.59
N SER A 20 -1.47 7.22 4.82
CA SER A 20 -1.00 6.38 3.72
C SER A 20 -2.09 6.26 2.65
N GLU A 21 -1.72 5.83 1.45
CA GLU A 21 -2.64 5.69 0.32
C GLU A 21 -2.77 4.22 -0.11
N ALA A 22 -3.98 3.82 -0.49
CA ALA A 22 -4.25 2.66 -1.33
C ALA A 22 -5.05 3.14 -2.55
N LYS A 23 -4.67 2.69 -3.74
CA LYS A 23 -5.25 3.14 -5.01
C LYS A 23 -5.47 1.98 -5.97
N MET A 24 -6.50 2.14 -6.79
CA MET A 24 -6.80 1.30 -7.94
C MET A 24 -6.59 2.14 -9.18
N ILE A 25 -5.66 1.74 -10.03
CA ILE A 25 -5.22 2.51 -11.19
C ILE A 25 -5.69 1.79 -12.45
N LEU A 26 -6.45 2.48 -13.30
CA LEU A 26 -6.84 1.97 -14.60
C LEU A 26 -5.86 2.49 -15.66
N ASN A 27 -5.03 1.60 -16.19
CA ASN A 27 -4.05 1.92 -17.22
C ASN A 27 -4.57 1.49 -18.60
N THR A 28 -4.64 2.41 -19.55
CA THR A 28 -4.95 2.11 -20.95
C THR A 28 -3.68 2.23 -21.79
N ARG A 29 -3.24 1.12 -22.37
CA ARG A 29 -2.08 1.06 -23.26
C ARG A 29 -2.55 1.17 -24.71
N ILE A 30 -1.99 2.14 -25.43
CA ILE A 30 -2.31 2.43 -26.82
C ILE A 30 -1.14 1.94 -27.69
N LEU A 31 -1.45 1.24 -28.78
CA LEU A 31 -0.49 0.83 -29.80
C LEU A 31 -1.02 1.23 -31.17
N ASP A 32 -0.20 1.96 -31.92
CA ASP A 32 -0.56 2.54 -33.22
C ASP A 32 -1.85 3.37 -33.12
N ASP A 33 -2.90 2.98 -33.84
CA ASP A 33 -4.20 3.65 -33.91
C ASP A 33 -5.26 3.03 -32.98
N GLY A 34 -4.87 2.12 -32.08
CA GLY A 34 -5.80 1.33 -31.28
C GLY A 34 -5.44 1.20 -29.79
N ILE A 35 -6.46 0.85 -29.00
CA ILE A 35 -6.25 0.38 -27.62
C ILE A 35 -5.67 -1.02 -27.69
N SER A 36 -4.46 -1.18 -27.15
CA SER A 36 -3.78 -2.47 -27.07
C SER A 36 -4.28 -3.28 -25.89
N ARG A 37 -4.27 -2.68 -24.69
CA ARG A 37 -4.62 -3.36 -23.43
C ARG A 37 -5.14 -2.38 -22.40
N VAL A 38 -6.03 -2.86 -21.54
CA VAL A 38 -6.44 -2.13 -20.34
C VAL A 38 -6.04 -2.98 -19.13
N THR A 39 -5.36 -2.41 -18.16
CA THR A 39 -4.99 -3.09 -16.91
C THR A 39 -5.51 -2.33 -15.70
N VAL A 40 -5.82 -3.07 -14.65
CA VAL A 40 -6.20 -2.51 -13.34
C VAL A 40 -5.10 -2.90 -12.37
N GLU A 41 -4.40 -1.91 -11.81
CA GLU A 41 -3.29 -2.11 -10.86
C GLU A 41 -3.73 -1.70 -9.46
N ILE A 42 -3.32 -2.47 -8.45
CA ILE A 42 -3.61 -2.20 -7.05
C ILE A 42 -2.32 -1.85 -6.34
N ASP A 43 -2.18 -0.57 -6.03
CA ASP A 43 -0.95 0.02 -5.52
C ASP A 43 -1.23 0.82 -4.25
N GLY A 44 -0.17 1.14 -3.51
CA GLY A 44 -0.26 2.01 -2.34
C GLY A 44 1.04 2.73 -2.05
N ASN A 45 0.94 3.78 -1.24
CA ASN A 45 2.08 4.53 -0.75
C ASN A 45 1.99 4.55 0.78
N ILE A 46 2.96 3.90 1.43
CA ILE A 46 3.06 3.84 2.88
C ILE A 46 4.01 4.93 3.34
N ASN A 47 3.59 5.75 4.32
CA ASN A 47 4.48 6.79 4.83
C ASN A 47 5.78 6.19 5.41
N PRO A 48 6.89 6.93 5.32
CA PRO A 48 8.20 6.42 5.72
C PRO A 48 8.29 5.96 7.17
N THR A 49 7.65 6.65 8.10
CA THR A 49 7.77 6.33 9.54
C THR A 49 7.05 5.01 9.85
N THR A 50 5.81 4.84 9.38
CA THR A 50 5.07 3.58 9.49
C THR A 50 5.87 2.43 8.90
N PHE A 51 6.34 2.57 7.66
CA PHE A 51 7.06 1.49 6.99
C PHE A 51 8.32 1.08 7.76
N LYS A 52 9.11 2.04 8.24
CA LYS A 52 10.35 1.76 9.00
C LYS A 52 10.06 1.06 10.33
N ILE A 53 9.06 1.53 11.08
CA ILE A 53 8.66 0.91 12.36
C ILE A 53 8.18 -0.52 12.12
N VAL A 54 7.30 -0.74 11.15
CA VAL A 54 6.78 -2.07 10.83
C VAL A 54 7.89 -2.99 10.34
N LYS A 55 8.78 -2.52 9.45
CA LYS A 55 9.92 -3.31 8.94
C LYS A 55 10.89 -3.71 10.05
N LYS A 56 11.18 -2.81 10.99
CA LYS A 56 12.01 -3.12 12.17
C LYS A 56 11.37 -4.20 13.05
N ASN A 57 10.05 -4.23 13.12
CA ASN A 57 9.27 -5.17 13.92
C ASN A 57 8.64 -6.30 13.09
N LYS A 58 9.18 -6.61 11.89
CA LYS A 58 8.58 -7.57 10.94
C LYS A 58 8.22 -8.94 11.52
N LYS A 59 8.90 -9.36 12.61
CA LYS A 59 8.62 -10.63 13.30
C LYS A 59 7.21 -10.69 13.89
N VAL A 60 6.62 -9.57 14.28
CA VAL A 60 5.23 -9.48 14.76
C VAL A 60 4.25 -9.92 13.66
N PHE A 61 4.59 -9.62 12.41
CA PHE A 61 3.78 -9.90 11.23
C PHE A 61 4.12 -11.22 10.54
N ALA A 62 4.87 -12.13 11.18
CA ALA A 62 5.32 -13.37 10.56
C ALA A 62 4.18 -14.30 10.08
N LYS A 63 2.95 -14.08 10.56
CA LYS A 63 1.74 -14.81 10.14
C LYS A 63 0.80 -13.99 9.25
N ASP A 64 1.18 -12.76 8.89
CA ASP A 64 0.45 -11.90 7.97
C ASP A 64 1.20 -11.86 6.62
N PRO A 65 0.90 -12.81 5.69
CA PRO A 65 1.65 -12.92 4.44
C PRO A 65 1.53 -11.66 3.58
N VAL A 66 0.40 -10.93 3.67
CA VAL A 66 0.21 -9.70 2.89
C VAL A 66 1.21 -8.64 3.34
N ILE A 67 1.30 -8.37 4.63
CA ILE A 67 2.25 -7.36 5.14
C ILE A 67 3.70 -7.79 4.85
N ILE A 68 4.03 -9.08 4.97
CA ILE A 68 5.37 -9.58 4.63
C ILE A 68 5.70 -9.32 3.16
N ASP A 69 4.82 -9.68 2.23
CA ASP A 69 5.03 -9.45 0.80
C ASP A 69 5.19 -7.96 0.47
N LEU A 70 4.39 -7.09 1.11
CA LEU A 70 4.52 -5.63 0.94
C LEU A 70 5.87 -5.12 1.46
N LEU A 71 6.33 -5.58 2.61
CA LEU A 71 7.61 -5.15 3.19
C LEU A 71 8.83 -5.59 2.36
N GLU A 72 8.72 -6.72 1.67
CA GLU A 72 9.78 -7.31 0.85
C GLU A 72 9.84 -6.72 -0.56
N SER A 73 8.69 -6.36 -1.12
CA SER A 73 8.59 -5.80 -2.48
C SER A 73 8.61 -4.26 -2.55
N ALA A 74 8.46 -3.57 -1.42
CA ALA A 74 8.34 -2.12 -1.39
C ALA A 74 9.58 -1.39 -1.97
N ARG A 75 9.31 -0.33 -2.73
CA ARG A 75 10.32 0.59 -3.26
C ARG A 75 10.19 1.96 -2.61
N TYR A 76 11.29 2.52 -2.13
CA TYR A 76 11.30 3.89 -1.60
C TYR A 76 11.35 4.91 -2.75
N GLU A 77 10.43 5.87 -2.75
CA GLU A 77 10.25 6.88 -3.81
C GLU A 77 10.48 8.32 -3.33
N GLY A 78 11.06 8.48 -2.14
CA GLY A 78 11.35 9.79 -1.55
C GLY A 78 10.44 10.12 -0.35
N THR A 79 10.67 11.28 0.25
CA THR A 79 9.95 11.73 1.46
C THR A 79 8.47 11.98 1.19
N ASP A 80 8.16 12.48 0.00
CA ASP A 80 6.82 12.95 -0.36
C ASP A 80 5.92 11.80 -0.87
N TRP A 81 6.54 10.70 -1.32
CA TRP A 81 5.86 9.53 -1.88
C TRP A 81 6.04 8.25 -1.04
N GLY A 82 7.01 8.24 -0.14
CA GLY A 82 7.22 7.17 0.82
C GLY A 82 7.59 5.84 0.17
N TYR A 83 6.97 4.76 0.63
CA TYR A 83 7.20 3.42 0.13
C TYR A 83 6.06 2.99 -0.79
N HIS A 84 6.35 2.87 -2.08
CA HIS A 84 5.45 2.26 -3.06
C HIS A 84 5.35 0.77 -2.82
N VAL A 85 4.12 0.26 -2.78
CA VAL A 85 3.77 -1.15 -2.64
C VAL A 85 2.72 -1.54 -3.68
N SER A 86 2.69 -2.81 -4.07
CA SER A 86 1.74 -3.31 -5.08
C SER A 86 1.22 -4.69 -4.72
N LEU A 87 -0.06 -4.94 -4.99
CA LEU A 87 -0.68 -6.28 -5.03
C LEU A 87 -0.86 -6.79 -6.46
N GLY A 88 -0.13 -6.19 -7.39
CA GLY A 88 -0.10 -6.56 -8.80
C GLY A 88 -1.25 -5.97 -9.61
N TYR A 89 -1.43 -6.53 -10.80
CA TYR A 89 -2.40 -6.05 -11.77
C TYR A 89 -3.21 -7.18 -12.41
N GLU A 90 -4.35 -6.81 -12.97
CA GLU A 90 -5.18 -7.69 -13.80
C GLU A 90 -5.40 -7.04 -15.17
N GLU A 91 -5.48 -7.83 -16.22
CA GLU A 91 -5.83 -7.35 -17.55
C GLU A 91 -7.36 -7.35 -17.70
N LEU A 92 -7.94 -6.19 -18.01
CA LEU A 92 -9.37 -6.02 -18.23
C LEU A 92 -9.71 -6.51 -19.64
N ARG A 93 -10.43 -7.62 -19.71
CA ARG A 93 -11.00 -8.12 -20.97
C ARG A 93 -12.36 -7.47 -21.22
N THR A 94 -12.72 -7.32 -22.50
CA THR A 94 -13.94 -6.62 -22.95
C THR A 94 -15.20 -7.50 -22.97
N ASP A 95 -15.09 -8.74 -22.50
CA ASP A 95 -16.18 -9.71 -22.42
C ASP A 95 -16.80 -9.74 -21.01
N GLU A 96 -17.73 -10.68 -20.76
CA GLU A 96 -18.36 -10.90 -19.45
C GLU A 96 -17.36 -11.17 -18.31
N ASP A 97 -16.08 -11.43 -18.61
CA ASP A 97 -15.03 -11.57 -17.60
C ASP A 97 -14.51 -10.21 -17.10
N GLY A 98 -14.82 -9.09 -17.75
CA GLY A 98 -14.43 -7.75 -17.33
C GLY A 98 -14.99 -7.35 -15.95
N GLU A 99 -16.26 -7.68 -15.65
CA GLU A 99 -16.84 -7.42 -14.33
C GLU A 99 -16.15 -8.25 -13.24
N LYS A 100 -15.87 -9.53 -13.52
CA LYS A 100 -15.14 -10.41 -12.59
C LYS A 100 -13.72 -9.91 -12.32
N VAL A 101 -13.05 -9.34 -13.32
CA VAL A 101 -11.74 -8.69 -13.15
C VAL A 101 -11.84 -7.50 -12.18
N MET A 102 -12.84 -6.63 -12.38
CA MET A 102 -13.05 -5.48 -11.49
C MET A 102 -13.39 -5.91 -10.05
N ASP A 103 -14.16 -6.98 -9.87
CA ASP A 103 -14.46 -7.50 -8.53
C ASP A 103 -13.20 -8.05 -7.84
N ARG A 104 -12.34 -8.77 -8.57
CA ARG A 104 -11.04 -9.20 -8.02
C ARG A 104 -10.14 -8.01 -7.68
N ALA A 105 -10.13 -6.97 -8.52
CA ALA A 105 -9.38 -5.74 -8.26
C ALA A 105 -9.89 -5.02 -7.01
N ARG A 106 -11.21 -4.91 -6.83
CA ARG A 106 -11.83 -4.34 -5.61
C ARG A 106 -11.48 -5.15 -4.37
N ASN A 107 -11.50 -6.48 -4.46
CA ASN A 107 -11.10 -7.36 -3.35
C ASN A 107 -9.63 -7.15 -2.98
N LYS A 108 -8.73 -7.07 -3.97
CA LYS A 108 -7.32 -6.75 -3.74
C LYS A 108 -7.14 -5.37 -3.12
N LEU A 109 -7.88 -4.35 -3.58
CA LEU A 109 -7.84 -3.02 -2.97
C LEU A 109 -8.26 -3.06 -1.50
N GLN A 110 -9.29 -3.82 -1.16
CA GLN A 110 -9.72 -3.97 0.23
C GLN A 110 -8.66 -4.69 1.08
N ILE A 111 -8.04 -5.75 0.55
CA ILE A 111 -6.90 -6.43 1.21
C ILE A 111 -5.75 -5.44 1.49
N LEU A 112 -5.39 -4.60 0.52
CA LEU A 112 -4.35 -3.60 0.70
C LEU A 112 -4.71 -2.57 1.77
N LYS A 113 -5.95 -2.05 1.74
CA LYS A 113 -6.45 -1.11 2.75
C LYS A 113 -6.38 -1.72 4.15
N ASP A 114 -6.85 -2.96 4.30
CA ASP A 114 -6.87 -3.65 5.59
C ASP A 114 -5.44 -3.90 6.09
N ALA A 115 -4.50 -4.23 5.20
CA ALA A 115 -3.09 -4.38 5.56
C ALA A 115 -2.46 -3.06 6.05
N ILE A 116 -2.72 -1.96 5.34
CA ILE A 116 -2.24 -0.63 5.75
C ILE A 116 -2.82 -0.22 7.11
N ILE A 117 -4.12 -0.47 7.34
CA ILE A 117 -4.76 -0.17 8.62
C ILE A 117 -4.10 -0.98 9.75
N ARG A 118 -3.86 -2.28 9.58
CA ARG A 118 -3.15 -3.10 10.59
C ARG A 118 -1.73 -2.60 10.86
N MET A 119 -1.04 -2.11 9.83
CA MET A 119 0.27 -1.48 10.00
C MET A 119 0.18 -0.18 10.82
N HIS A 120 -0.86 0.63 10.60
CA HIS A 120 -1.12 1.86 11.36
C HIS A 120 -1.47 1.56 12.82
N GLU A 121 -2.38 0.63 13.06
CA GLU A 121 -2.77 0.18 14.41
C GLU A 121 -1.54 -0.26 15.21
N PHE A 122 -0.70 -1.14 14.64
CA PHE A 122 0.54 -1.56 15.27
C PHE A 122 1.47 -0.40 15.60
N VAL A 123 1.58 0.59 14.71
CA VAL A 123 2.46 1.74 14.94
C VAL A 123 1.93 2.62 16.08
N LEU A 124 0.63 2.88 16.13
CA LEU A 124 0.02 3.64 17.21
C LEU A 124 0.24 2.93 18.55
N ASP A 125 -0.06 1.63 18.62
CA ASP A 125 0.17 0.81 19.82
C ASP A 125 1.65 0.81 20.22
N TYR A 126 2.56 0.61 19.25
CA TYR A 126 4.00 0.59 19.50
C TYR A 126 4.53 1.92 20.06
N LEU A 127 3.92 3.04 19.69
CA LEU A 127 4.29 4.35 20.18
C LEU A 127 3.70 4.63 21.57
N ASP A 128 2.53 4.10 21.88
CA ASP A 128 1.86 4.29 23.17
C ASP A 128 2.45 3.43 24.29
N GLU A 129 3.10 2.30 23.97
CA GLU A 129 3.84 1.48 24.94
C GLU A 129 5.11 2.20 25.46
N ASP A 130 5.15 2.47 26.77
CA ASP A 130 6.27 3.06 27.54
C ASP A 130 7.50 2.13 27.66
#